data_AF-A0A385SHU1-F1
#
_entry.id   AF-A0A385SHU1-F1
#
_cell.length_a   1.000
_cell.length_b   1.000
_cell.length_c   1.000
_cell.angle_alpha   90.00
_cell.angle_beta   90.00
_cell.angle_gamma   90.00
#
_symmetry.space_group_name_H-M   'P 1'
#
loop_
_entity.id
_entity.type
_entity.pdbx_description
1 polymer ?
#
loop_
_entity_poly.entity_id
_entity_poly.type
_entity_poly.pdbx_seq_one_letter_code
_entity_poly.pdbx_strand_id
1 'polypeptide(L)'
;MNEKLIKLFGKYAVLLSVSYVIEIAIRRFGFDIDLNLALVELSIYGLITLMNVIIALVIKKDKDTFQIPTRYVYFSTILYRPVGVCSFLLYAFYNERRAKQNADEVSESL
;
A
#
# COMPACT_ATOMS: atom_id res chain seq x y z
N MET A 1 17.70 9.20 -7.33
CA MET A 1 16.30 9.03 -6.87
C MET A 1 16.19 9.62 -5.47
N ASN A 2 15.13 10.35 -5.12
CA ASN A 2 15.07 11.04 -3.82
C ASN A 2 15.05 10.02 -2.67
N GLU A 3 15.82 10.28 -1.63
CA GLU A 3 15.96 9.37 -0.48
C GLU A 3 14.61 9.13 0.22
N LYS A 4 13.75 10.15 0.25
CA LYS A 4 12.38 10.06 0.77
C LYS A 4 11.52 9.06 -0.01
N LEU A 5 11.65 9.06 -1.34
CA LEU A 5 10.88 8.16 -2.20
C LEU A 5 11.39 6.73 -2.09
N ILE A 6 12.71 6.52 -2.08
CA ILE A 6 13.33 5.20 -1.83
C ILE A 6 12.82 4.60 -0.51
N LYS A 7 12.82 5.39 0.57
CA LYS A 7 12.30 4.95 1.89
C LYS A 7 10.82 4.58 1.83
N LEU A 8 10.02 5.32 1.05
CA LEU A 8 8.60 5.02 0.85
C LEU A 8 8.42 3.67 0.13
N PHE A 9 9.11 3.48 -0.99
CA PHE A 9 9.08 2.21 -1.73
C PHE A 9 9.51 1.02 -0.85
N GLY A 10 10.61 1.17 -0.10
CA GLY A 10 11.09 0.14 0.82
C GLY A 10 10.08 -0.21 1.92
N LYS A 11 9.44 0.82 2.52
CA LYS A 11 8.39 0.63 3.53
C LYS A 11 7.23 -0.21 2.98
N TYR A 12 6.71 0.13 1.79
CA TYR A 12 5.58 -0.58 1.20
C TYR A 12 5.95 -1.97 0.69
N ALA A 13 7.18 -2.17 0.20
CA ALA A 13 7.68 -3.50 -0.16
C ALA A 13 7.67 -4.43 1.07
N VAL A 14 8.25 -3.99 2.19
CA VAL A 14 8.25 -4.77 3.44
C VAL A 14 6.83 -5.03 3.94
N LEU A 15 5.96 -4.01 3.93
CA LEU A 15 4.57 -4.12 4.37
C LEU A 15 3.79 -5.17 3.57
N LEU A 16 3.94 -5.16 2.24
CA LEU A 16 3.33 -6.13 1.34
C LEU A 16 3.94 -7.53 1.51
N SER A 17 5.25 -7.65 1.63
CA SER A 17 5.90 -8.96 1.85
C SER A 17 5.45 -9.62 3.14
N VAL A 18 5.48 -8.89 4.27
CA VAL A 18 5.00 -9.39 5.57
C VAL A 18 3.52 -9.77 5.47
N SER A 19 2.72 -8.94 4.79
CA SER A 19 1.32 -9.21 4.55
C SER A 19 1.05 -10.53 3.83
N TYR A 20 1.77 -10.77 2.74
CA TYR A 20 1.62 -11.99 1.95
C TYR A 20 2.11 -13.22 2.71
N VAL A 21 3.20 -13.11 3.47
CA VAL A 21 3.70 -14.22 4.30
C VAL A 21 2.65 -14.62 5.35
N ILE A 22 2.03 -13.65 6.02
CA ILE A 22 0.93 -13.90 6.97
C ILE A 22 -0.25 -14.57 6.28
N GLU A 23 -0.67 -14.08 5.11
CA GLU A 23 -1.79 -14.66 4.36
C GLU A 23 -1.51 -16.11 3.95
N ILE A 24 -0.30 -16.40 3.44
CA ILE A 24 0.12 -17.75 3.05
C ILE A 24 0.16 -18.67 4.27
N ALA A 25 0.72 -18.20 5.40
CA ALA A 25 0.78 -18.98 6.63
C ALA A 25 -0.63 -19.36 7.11
N ILE A 26 -1.54 -18.40 7.17
CA ILE A 26 -2.92 -18.65 7.63
C ILE A 26 -3.67 -19.59 6.69
N ARG A 27 -3.53 -19.42 5.37
CA ARG A 27 -4.13 -20.36 4.41
C ARG A 27 -3.62 -21.78 4.67
N ARG A 28 -2.30 -21.94 4.87
CA ARG A 28 -1.69 -23.26 5.12
C ARG A 28 -2.19 -23.89 6.43
N PHE A 29 -2.21 -23.13 7.52
CA PHE A 29 -2.74 -23.61 8.81
C PHE A 29 -4.24 -23.89 8.78
N GLY A 30 -5.01 -23.13 8.00
CA GLY A 30 -6.45 -23.30 7.89
C GLY A 30 -6.87 -24.61 7.22
N PHE A 31 -6.11 -25.10 6.23
CA PHE A 31 -6.39 -26.37 5.55
C PHE A 31 -5.99 -27.61 6.34
N ASP A 32 -5.06 -27.48 7.30
CA ASP A 32 -4.57 -28.60 8.12
C ASP A 32 -5.51 -28.95 9.30
N ILE A 33 -6.51 -28.10 9.58
CA ILE A 33 -7.46 -28.32 10.67
C ILE A 33 -8.78 -28.80 10.05
N ASP A 34 -9.25 -30.00 10.42
CA ASP A 34 -10.54 -30.64 10.05
C ASP A 34 -11.78 -29.86 10.59
N LEU A 35 -11.72 -28.53 10.55
CA LEU A 35 -12.80 -27.62 10.86
C LEU A 35 -13.65 -27.36 9.63
N ASN A 36 -14.91 -27.00 9.87
CA ASN A 36 -15.87 -26.65 8.84
C ASN A 36 -15.27 -25.61 7.87
N LEU A 37 -14.96 -26.03 6.64
CA LEU A 37 -14.15 -25.29 5.65
C LEU A 37 -14.63 -23.83 5.47
N ALA A 38 -15.94 -23.63 5.53
CA ALA A 38 -16.58 -22.31 5.43
C ALA A 38 -16.20 -21.33 6.55
N LEU A 39 -16.00 -21.81 7.79
CA LEU A 39 -15.57 -20.96 8.91
C LEU A 39 -14.09 -20.56 8.78
N VAL A 40 -13.26 -21.49 8.29
CA VAL A 40 -11.84 -21.23 8.01
C VAL A 40 -11.72 -20.19 6.90
N GLU A 41 -12.42 -20.37 5.78
CA GLU A 41 -12.43 -19.39 4.69
C GLU A 41 -12.95 -18.02 5.13
N LEU A 42 -14.05 -17.97 5.91
CA LEU A 42 -14.58 -16.72 6.46
C LEU A 42 -13.55 -15.99 7.33
N SER A 43 -12.79 -16.72 8.16
CA SER A 43 -11.74 -16.16 9.01
C SER A 43 -10.56 -15.59 8.19
N ILE A 44 -10.19 -16.28 7.10
CA ILE A 44 -9.16 -15.84 6.16
C ILE A 44 -9.61 -14.55 5.48
N TYR A 45 -10.84 -14.49 4.95
CA TYR A 45 -11.37 -13.28 4.33
C TYR A 45 -11.49 -12.12 5.32
N GLY A 46 -11.92 -12.39 6.56
CA GLY A 46 -11.97 -11.40 7.62
C GLY A 46 -10.59 -10.79 7.91
N LEU A 47 -9.56 -11.63 8.02
CA LEU A 47 -8.21 -11.18 8.27
C LEU A 47 -7.60 -10.44 7.07
N ILE A 48 -7.82 -10.90 5.85
CA ILE A 48 -7.42 -10.19 4.62
C ILE A 48 -8.04 -8.79 4.60
N THR A 49 -9.34 -8.69 4.92
CA THR A 49 -10.06 -7.41 4.98
C THR A 49 -9.46 -6.49 6.04
N LEU A 50 -9.18 -7.00 7.24
CA LEU A 50 -8.54 -6.24 8.31
C LEU A 50 -7.18 -5.69 7.86
N MET A 51 -6.37 -6.52 7.20
CA MET A 51 -5.07 -6.08 6.68
C MET A 51 -5.21 -5.04 5.57
N ASN A 52 -6.21 -5.15 4.68
CA ASN A 52 -6.50 -4.12 3.69
C ASN A 52 -6.84 -2.78 4.35
N VAL A 53 -7.63 -2.79 5.42
CA VAL A 53 -7.99 -1.60 6.20
C VAL A 53 -6.75 -0.98 6.86
N ILE A 54 -5.89 -1.78 7.50
CA ILE A 54 -4.65 -1.30 8.12
C ILE A 54 -3.78 -0.59 7.07
N ILE A 55 -3.62 -1.16 5.88
CA ILE A 55 -2.80 -0.58 4.82
C ILE A 55 -3.42 0.70 4.28
N ALA A 56 -4.75 0.74 4.12
CA ALA A 56 -5.45 1.96 3.74
C ALA A 56 -5.22 3.10 4.75
N LEU A 57 -5.17 2.80 6.05
CA LEU A 57 -4.83 3.76 7.10
C LEU A 57 -3.37 4.22 7.03
N VAL A 58 -2.42 3.31 6.76
CA VAL A 58 -1.00 3.66 6.57
C VAL A 58 -0.83 4.58 5.37
N ILE A 59 -1.48 4.28 4.25
CA ILE A 59 -1.50 5.13 3.06
C ILE A 59 -2.11 6.49 3.38
N LYS A 60 -3.17 6.53 4.20
CA LYS A 60 -3.78 7.80 4.62
C LYS A 60 -2.79 8.70 5.34
N LYS A 61 -2.09 8.13 6.33
CA LYS A 61 -1.07 8.85 7.10
C LYS A 61 0.07 9.33 6.21
N ASP A 62 0.55 8.49 5.29
CA ASP A 62 1.62 8.87 4.37
C ASP A 62 1.15 9.94 3.38
N LYS A 63 -0.05 9.82 2.81
CA LYS A 63 -0.63 10.84 1.95
C LYS A 63 -0.59 12.22 2.60
N ASP A 64 -1.03 12.33 3.85
CA ASP A 64 -1.07 13.62 4.55
C ASP A 64 0.37 14.14 4.82
N THR A 65 1.33 13.24 5.05
CA THR A 65 2.76 13.58 5.20
C THR A 65 3.40 14.06 3.90
N PHE A 66 3.03 13.46 2.76
CA PHE A 66 3.59 13.75 1.43
C PHE A 66 2.73 14.73 0.60
N GLN A 67 1.65 15.27 1.18
CA GLN A 67 0.70 16.20 0.55
C GLN A 67 0.14 15.71 -0.80
N ILE A 68 -0.15 14.40 -0.91
CA ILE A 68 -0.57 13.79 -2.17
C ILE A 68 -2.11 13.82 -2.32
N PRO A 69 -2.69 14.33 -3.42
CA PRO A 69 -4.15 14.30 -3.62
C PRO A 69 -4.63 12.94 -4.17
N THR A 70 -4.77 11.92 -3.33
CA THR A 70 -5.14 10.55 -3.76
C THR A 70 -6.49 10.07 -3.20
N ARG A 71 -7.60 10.48 -3.84
CA ARG A 71 -8.98 10.17 -3.43
C ARG A 71 -9.39 8.72 -3.70
N TYR A 72 -8.90 8.14 -4.80
CA TYR A 72 -9.27 6.79 -5.26
C TYR A 72 -8.39 5.67 -4.69
N VAL A 73 -7.23 6.03 -4.14
CA VAL A 73 -6.26 5.07 -3.59
C VAL A 73 -6.83 4.33 -2.38
N TYR A 74 -7.68 4.97 -1.58
CA TYR A 74 -8.30 4.33 -0.41
C TYR A 74 -9.25 3.22 -0.81
N PHE A 75 -10.14 3.51 -1.75
CA PHE A 75 -11.08 2.54 -2.27
C PHE A 75 -10.35 1.36 -2.92
N SER A 76 -9.32 1.63 -3.74
CA SER A 76 -8.54 0.55 -4.33
C SER A 76 -7.72 -0.24 -3.32
N THR A 77 -7.26 0.38 -2.23
CA THR A 77 -6.51 -0.35 -1.17
C THR A 77 -7.42 -1.25 -0.34
N ILE A 78 -8.66 -0.81 -0.05
CA ILE A 78 -9.66 -1.61 0.66
C ILE A 78 -10.10 -2.81 -0.18
N LEU A 79 -10.39 -2.57 -1.47
CA LEU A 79 -10.86 -3.59 -2.40
C LEU A 79 -9.74 -4.55 -2.85
N TYR A 80 -8.57 -4.00 -3.18
CA TYR A 80 -7.43 -4.77 -3.69
C TYR A 80 -6.09 -4.09 -3.37
N ARG A 81 -5.59 -4.38 -2.17
CA ARG A 81 -4.35 -3.89 -1.56
C ARG A 81 -3.16 -3.66 -2.52
N PRO A 82 -2.71 -4.62 -3.34
CA PRO A 82 -1.54 -4.40 -4.19
C PRO A 82 -1.79 -3.31 -5.25
N VAL A 83 -3.00 -3.23 -5.82
CA VAL A 83 -3.34 -2.13 -6.76
C VAL A 83 -3.35 -0.79 -6.02
N GLY A 84 -3.95 -0.73 -4.84
CA GLY A 84 -3.95 0.50 -4.03
C GLY A 84 -2.56 1.02 -3.71
N VAL A 85 -1.67 0.15 -3.24
CA VAL A 85 -0.27 0.49 -2.96
C VAL A 85 0.48 0.88 -4.23
N CYS A 86 0.33 0.15 -5.32
CA CYS A 86 0.99 0.49 -6.60
C CYS A 86 0.52 1.85 -7.14
N SER A 87 -0.79 2.11 -7.14
CA SER A 87 -1.33 3.42 -7.56
C SER A 87 -0.80 4.55 -6.69
N PHE A 88 -0.73 4.35 -5.36
CA PHE A 88 -0.15 5.33 -4.45
C PHE A 88 1.31 5.64 -4.77
N LEU A 89 2.14 4.61 -4.94
CA LEU A 89 3.57 4.74 -5.20
C LEU A 89 3.87 5.37 -6.56
N LEU A 90 3.14 4.98 -7.61
CA LEU A 90 3.24 5.58 -8.94
C LEU A 90 2.89 7.08 -8.88
N TYR A 91 1.83 7.43 -8.15
CA TYR A 91 1.44 8.82 -8.01
C TYR A 91 2.46 9.62 -7.19
N ALA A 92 3.01 9.05 -6.12
CA ALA A 92 4.07 9.67 -5.33
C ALA A 92 5.31 9.95 -6.21
N PHE A 93 5.70 8.99 -7.05
CA PHE A 93 6.80 9.17 -8.00
C PHE A 93 6.53 10.26 -9.04
N TYR A 94 5.31 10.29 -9.61
CA TYR A 94 4.92 11.31 -10.59
C TYR A 94 4.94 12.72 -9.98
N ASN A 95 4.34 12.88 -8.80
CA ASN A 95 4.28 14.16 -8.11
C ASN A 95 5.67 14.69 -7.77
N GLU A 96 6.58 13.81 -7.33
CA GLU A 96 7.97 14.18 -7.08
C GLU A 96 8.71 14.62 -8.34
N ARG A 97 8.54 13.92 -9.47
CA ARG A 97 9.17 14.33 -10.74
C ARG A 97 8.71 15.71 -11.19
N ARG A 98 7.40 15.96 -11.11
CA ARG A 98 6.82 17.26 -11.45
C ARG A 98 7.33 18.38 -10.53
N ALA A 99 7.44 18.12 -9.24
CA ALA A 99 7.96 19.09 -8.28
C ALA A 99 9.43 19.47 -8.57
N LYS A 100 10.25 18.51 -9.03
CA LYS A 100 11.63 18.79 -9.45
C LYS A 100 11.70 19.63 -10.72
N GLN A 101 10.94 19.26 -11.76
CA GLN A 101 10.92 20.00 -13.02
C GLN A 101 10.55 21.48 -12.82
N ASN A 102 9.51 21.75 -12.02
CA ASN A 102 9.12 23.13 -11.71
C ASN A 102 10.20 23.90 -10.93
N ALA A 103 10.98 23.24 -10.07
CA ALA A 103 12.04 23.89 -9.32
C ALA A 103 13.23 24.26 -10.23
N ASP A 104 13.56 23.38 -11.18
CA ASP A 104 14.64 23.60 -12.15
C ASP A 104 14.26 24.75 -13.12
N GLU A 105 13.02 24.79 -13.63
CA GLU A 105 12.50 25.88 -14.48
C GLU A 105 12.51 27.26 -13.79
N VAL A 106 12.24 27.31 -12.47
CA VAL A 106 12.29 28.56 -11.69
C VAL A 106 13.74 29.00 -11.46
N SER A 107 14.69 28.07 -11.35
CA SER A 107 16.11 28.39 -11.20
C SER A 107 16.78 28.88 -12.48
N GLU A 108 16.30 28.45 -13.65
CA GLU A 108 16.82 28.92 -14.96
C GLU A 108 16.23 30.28 -15.38
N SER A 109 15.17 30.74 -14.74
CA SER A 109 14.50 32.02 -15.03
C SER A 109 14.89 33.16 -14.09
N LEU A 110 15.80 32.91 -13.14
CA LEU A 110 16.41 33.90 -12.23
C LEU A 110 17.85 34.20 -12.63
#